data_AF-A0AAD6V6B1-F1
#
_entry.id   AF-A0AAD6V6B1-F1
#
_cell.length_a   1.000
_cell.length_b   1.000
_cell.length_c   1.000
_cell.angle_alpha   90.00
_cell.angle_beta   90.00
_cell.angle_gamma   90.00
#
_symmetry.space_group_name_H-M   'P 1'
#
loop_
_entity.id
_entity.type
_entity.pdbx_description
1 polymer ?
#
loop_
_entity_poly.entity_id
_entity_poly.type
_entity_poly.pdbx_seq_one_letter_code
_entity_poly.pdbx_strand_id
1 'polypeptide(L)'
;MHTARQVEKRRQCTELLNPDMNRGLPPSLAATDPSLNFHVKGIDITTAAYVSELGYRAAPVSTHIQSAEMHNQAVNSLALISGRATIDSLDVLSLLIASYLYVLCQALDLRALQVELVAGLDEIARDEL
;
A
#
# COMPACT_ATOMS: atom_id res chain seq x y z
N MET A 1 8.08 -12.76 9.56
CA MET A 1 8.75 -11.44 9.37
C MET A 1 8.32 -10.72 8.09
N HIS A 2 8.11 -11.39 6.94
CA HIS A 2 7.70 -10.73 5.69
C HIS A 2 6.27 -10.13 5.71
N THR A 3 5.30 -10.81 6.32
CA THR A 3 3.89 -10.36 6.42
C THR A 3 3.74 -9.05 7.21
N ALA A 4 4.57 -8.83 8.23
CA ALA A 4 4.53 -7.62 9.05
C ALA A 4 4.85 -6.35 8.24
N ARG A 5 5.75 -6.45 7.25
CA ARG A 5 6.12 -5.30 6.39
C ARG A 5 5.05 -4.95 5.36
N GLN A 6 4.24 -5.91 4.93
CA GLN A 6 3.15 -5.69 3.97
C GLN A 6 1.97 -4.97 4.65
N VAL A 7 1.62 -5.39 5.87
CA VAL A 7 0.62 -4.73 6.70
C VAL A 7 1.02 -3.29 6.99
N GLU A 8 2.32 -3.04 7.21
CA GLU A 8 2.84 -1.70 7.47
C GLU A 8 2.61 -0.73 6.30
N LYS A 9 2.78 -1.18 5.05
CA LYS A 9 2.51 -0.30 3.88
C LYS A 9 1.05 0.10 3.77
N ARG A 10 0.13 -0.82 4.05
CA ARG A 10 -1.30 -0.52 4.09
C ARG A 10 -1.65 0.43 5.23
N ARG A 11 -1.06 0.25 6.42
CA ARG A 11 -1.22 1.19 7.54
C ARG A 11 -0.77 2.60 7.14
N GLN A 12 0.42 2.73 6.55
CA GLN A 12 0.94 4.01 6.05
C GLN A 12 0.02 4.65 5.01
N CYS A 13 -0.57 3.86 4.12
CA CYS A 13 -1.56 4.32 3.13
C CYS A 13 -2.80 4.90 3.83
N THR A 14 -3.43 4.13 4.73
CA THR A 14 -4.63 4.56 5.46
C THR A 14 -4.39 5.85 6.26
N GLU A 15 -3.23 6.00 6.90
CA GLU A 15 -2.88 7.23 7.63
C GLU A 15 -2.77 8.45 6.72
N LEU A 16 -2.29 8.26 5.49
CA LEU A 16 -2.14 9.34 4.52
C LEU A 16 -3.48 9.76 3.90
N LEU A 17 -4.41 8.82 3.75
CA LEU A 17 -5.74 9.07 3.18
C LEU A 17 -6.73 9.67 4.19
N ASN A 18 -6.50 9.44 5.49
CA ASN A 18 -7.37 9.93 6.56
C ASN A 18 -7.03 11.38 6.94
N PRO A 19 -7.94 12.36 6.78
CA PRO A 19 -7.70 13.76 7.16
C PRO A 19 -7.36 13.95 8.64
N ASP A 20 -7.84 13.06 9.52
CA ASP A 20 -7.54 13.13 10.96
C ASP A 20 -6.09 12.76 11.28
N MET A 21 -5.37 12.14 10.34
CA MET A 21 -4.03 11.58 10.54
C MET A 21 -2.98 12.17 9.59
N ASN A 22 -3.39 12.69 8.43
CA ASN A 22 -2.51 13.08 7.33
C ASN A 22 -1.95 14.51 7.41
N ARG A 23 -2.22 15.21 8.52
CA ARG A 23 -1.72 16.56 8.84
C ARG A 23 -2.18 17.63 7.85
N GLY A 24 -3.46 17.66 7.53
CA GLY A 24 -4.08 18.71 6.71
C GLY A 24 -4.05 18.45 5.20
N LEU A 25 -3.82 17.21 4.76
CA LEU A 25 -4.12 16.83 3.37
C LEU A 25 -5.63 16.56 3.24
N PRO A 26 -6.21 16.79 2.05
CA PRO A 26 -7.63 16.53 1.82
C PRO A 26 -7.97 15.03 1.95
N PRO A 27 -9.23 14.70 2.31
CA PRO A 27 -9.67 13.32 2.45
C PRO A 27 -9.50 12.55 1.13
N SER A 28 -8.99 11.32 1.21
CA SER A 28 -8.72 10.48 0.03
C SER A 28 -7.82 11.18 -1.02
N LEU A 29 -7.01 12.17 -0.60
CA LEU A 29 -6.14 12.98 -1.45
C LEU A 29 -6.86 13.60 -2.66
N ALA A 30 -8.13 13.96 -2.51
CA ALA A 30 -8.90 14.63 -3.56
C ALA A 30 -8.52 16.12 -3.64
N ALA A 31 -7.99 16.55 -4.79
CA ALA A 31 -7.53 17.92 -5.00
C ALA A 31 -8.65 18.94 -5.29
N THR A 32 -9.83 18.45 -5.69
CA THR A 32 -10.96 19.27 -6.16
C THR A 32 -12.17 19.05 -5.27
N ASP A 33 -13.36 19.47 -5.73
CA ASP A 33 -14.62 19.37 -4.99
C ASP A 33 -14.79 17.99 -4.29
N PRO A 34 -14.74 17.96 -2.94
CA PRO A 34 -14.83 16.72 -2.18
C PRO A 34 -16.14 15.95 -2.36
N SER A 35 -17.20 16.61 -2.86
CA SER A 35 -18.49 15.96 -3.10
C SER A 35 -18.54 15.15 -4.40
N LEU A 36 -17.65 15.47 -5.35
CA LEU A 36 -17.61 14.87 -6.68
C LEU A 36 -16.32 14.07 -6.94
N ASN A 37 -15.26 14.28 -6.15
CA ASN A 37 -13.98 13.64 -6.34
C ASN A 37 -13.57 12.82 -5.11
N PHE A 38 -13.48 11.50 -5.29
CA PHE A 38 -13.03 10.54 -4.27
C PHE A 38 -11.63 9.98 -4.52
N HIS A 39 -10.97 10.44 -5.58
CA HIS A 39 -9.59 10.15 -6.01
C HIS A 39 -9.05 8.76 -5.61
N VAL A 40 -8.27 8.64 -4.53
CA VAL A 40 -7.63 7.35 -4.15
C VAL A 40 -8.47 6.45 -3.25
N LYS A 41 -9.76 6.71 -3.05
CA LYS A 41 -10.65 5.81 -2.27
C LYS A 41 -10.69 4.40 -2.84
N GLY A 42 -10.65 4.24 -4.17
CA GLY A 42 -10.55 2.93 -4.81
C GLY A 42 -9.23 2.21 -4.52
N ILE A 43 -8.13 2.96 -4.41
CA ILE A 43 -6.80 2.43 -4.09
C ILE A 43 -6.74 1.93 -2.65
N ASP A 44 -7.40 2.60 -1.70
CA ASP A 44 -7.51 2.10 -0.33
C ASP A 44 -8.14 0.70 -0.28
N ILE A 45 -9.23 0.51 -1.04
CA ILE A 45 -9.92 -0.78 -1.12
C ILE A 45 -9.01 -1.84 -1.77
N THR A 46 -8.35 -1.53 -2.88
CA THR A 46 -7.48 -2.51 -3.57
C THR A 46 -6.25 -2.87 -2.76
N THR A 47 -5.63 -1.90 -2.06
CA THR A 47 -4.47 -2.19 -1.20
C THR A 47 -4.83 -3.08 -0.01
N ALA A 48 -6.05 -2.97 0.54
CA ALA A 48 -6.56 -3.92 1.53
C ALA A 48 -6.72 -5.33 0.94
N ALA A 49 -7.23 -5.45 -0.29
CA ALA A 49 -7.33 -6.73 -1.00
C ALA A 49 -5.95 -7.37 -1.24
N TYR A 50 -4.97 -6.60 -1.70
CA TYR A 50 -3.60 -7.08 -1.94
C TYR A 50 -2.94 -7.61 -0.67
N VAL A 51 -3.06 -6.89 0.46
CA VAL A 51 -2.51 -7.36 1.74
C VAL A 51 -3.22 -8.63 2.21
N SER A 52 -4.53 -8.75 1.97
CA SER A 52 -5.29 -9.96 2.34
C SER A 52 -4.84 -11.17 1.52
N GLU A 53 -4.65 -11.00 0.21
CA GLU A 53 -4.12 -12.06 -0.68
C GLU A 53 -2.69 -12.45 -0.30
N LEU A 54 -1.82 -11.47 -0.04
CA LEU A 54 -0.45 -11.72 0.42
C LEU A 54 -0.42 -12.47 1.76
N GLY A 55 -1.36 -12.16 2.66
CA GLY A 55 -1.54 -12.88 3.91
C GLY A 55 -1.89 -14.35 3.70
N TYR A 56 -2.79 -14.66 2.75
CA TYR A 56 -3.13 -16.02 2.36
C TYR A 56 -1.94 -16.77 1.75
N ARG A 57 -1.22 -16.12 0.81
CA ARG A 57 -0.06 -16.71 0.13
C ARG A 57 1.16 -16.90 1.03
N ALA A 58 1.22 -16.24 2.19
CA ALA A 58 2.31 -16.37 3.14
C ALA A 58 2.29 -17.68 3.96
N ALA A 59 1.30 -18.57 3.74
CA ALA A 59 1.25 -19.87 4.40
C ALA A 59 2.49 -20.72 4.07
N PRO A 60 3.16 -21.33 5.08
CA PRO A 60 4.38 -22.08 4.85
C PRO A 60 4.11 -23.40 4.12
N VAL A 61 4.77 -23.60 2.98
CA VAL A 61 4.66 -24.87 2.21
C VAL A 61 5.22 -26.06 3.01
N SER A 62 6.16 -25.82 3.91
CA SER A 62 6.83 -26.84 4.72
C SER A 62 5.91 -27.64 5.66
N THR A 63 4.68 -27.19 5.91
CA THR A 63 3.69 -27.96 6.68
C THR A 63 3.06 -29.10 5.88
N HIS A 64 3.32 -29.18 4.58
CA HIS A 64 2.71 -30.16 3.67
C HIS A 64 3.68 -31.25 3.20
N ILE A 65 4.78 -31.48 3.94
CA ILE A 65 5.75 -32.54 3.61
C ILE A 65 5.05 -33.89 3.52
N GLN A 66 5.28 -34.59 2.41
CA GLN A 66 4.87 -35.97 2.21
C GLN A 66 6.10 -36.85 2.21
N SER A 67 5.97 -38.05 2.77
CA SER A 67 6.99 -39.06 2.64
C SER A 67 7.04 -39.53 1.18
N ALA A 68 8.19 -39.38 0.55
CA ALA A 68 8.39 -39.74 -0.86
C ALA A 68 9.35 -40.93 -1.00
N GLU A 69 9.41 -41.48 -2.22
CA GLU A 69 10.41 -42.49 -2.64
C GLU A 69 10.45 -43.69 -1.67
N MET A 70 9.32 -44.38 -1.52
CA MET A 70 9.16 -45.56 -0.66
C MET A 70 9.62 -45.35 0.80
N HIS A 71 9.37 -44.16 1.36
CA HIS A 71 9.80 -43.73 2.70
C HIS A 71 11.30 -43.45 2.90
N ASN A 72 12.12 -43.54 1.85
CA ASN A 72 13.52 -43.13 1.91
C ASN A 72 13.67 -41.58 1.97
N GLN A 73 12.65 -40.84 1.54
CA GLN A 73 12.58 -39.38 1.64
C GLN A 73 11.41 -38.94 2.55
N ALA A 74 11.43 -39.44 3.79
CA ALA A 74 10.44 -39.06 4.82
C ALA A 74 10.49 -37.56 5.18
N VAL A 75 11.62 -36.90 4.95
CA VAL A 75 11.80 -35.44 5.08
C VAL A 75 12.38 -34.90 3.78
N ASN A 76 11.82 -33.81 3.27
CA ASN A 76 12.28 -33.10 2.10
C ASN A 76 11.95 -31.60 2.23
N SER A 77 12.63 -30.75 1.44
CA SER A 77 12.62 -29.30 1.67
C SER A 77 11.45 -28.56 1.02
N LEU A 78 10.83 -29.16 0.00
CA LEU A 78 9.85 -28.50 -0.89
C LEU A 78 10.37 -27.15 -1.47
N ALA A 79 11.70 -26.98 -1.56
CA ALA A 79 12.32 -25.68 -1.81
C ALA A 79 11.86 -25.02 -3.12
N LEU A 80 11.79 -25.78 -4.21
CA LEU A 80 11.33 -25.26 -5.50
C LEU A 80 9.85 -24.84 -5.47
N ILE A 81 9.01 -25.55 -4.71
CA ILE A 81 7.58 -25.21 -4.55
C ILE A 81 7.45 -23.90 -3.77
N SER A 82 8.18 -23.79 -2.66
CA SER A 82 8.22 -22.55 -1.87
C SER A 82 8.74 -21.37 -2.69
N GLY A 83 9.77 -21.58 -3.52
CA GLY A 83 10.31 -20.56 -4.42
C GLY A 83 9.27 -20.05 -5.42
N ARG A 84 8.50 -20.94 -6.05
CA ARG A 84 7.42 -20.56 -6.98
C ARG A 84 6.31 -19.78 -6.28
N ALA A 85 5.85 -20.24 -5.11
CA ALA A 85 4.84 -19.51 -4.33
C ALA A 85 5.32 -18.10 -3.92
N THR A 86 6.62 -17.96 -3.66
CA THR A 86 7.25 -16.66 -3.37
C THR A 86 7.24 -15.75 -4.60
N ILE A 87 7.57 -16.27 -5.79
CA ILE A 87 7.52 -15.52 -7.05
C ILE A 87 6.10 -15.02 -7.31
N ASP A 88 5.08 -15.88 -7.20
CA ASP A 88 3.69 -15.46 -7.40
C ASP A 88 3.25 -14.37 -6.40
N SER A 89 3.84 -14.37 -5.20
CA SER A 89 3.57 -13.33 -4.19
C SER A 89 4.24 -11.99 -4.53
N LEU A 90 5.32 -11.98 -5.31
CA LEU A 90 6.00 -10.76 -5.73
C LEU A 90 5.15 -9.93 -6.70
N ASP A 91 4.30 -10.56 -7.51
CA ASP A 91 3.40 -9.86 -8.43
C ASP A 91 2.40 -9.00 -7.66
N VAL A 92 1.76 -9.58 -6.64
CA VAL A 92 0.80 -8.86 -5.77
C VAL A 92 1.50 -7.79 -4.93
N LEU A 93 2.71 -8.09 -4.44
CA LEU A 93 3.51 -7.10 -3.72
C LEU A 93 3.88 -5.90 -4.61
N SER A 94 4.19 -6.15 -5.88
CA SER A 94 4.50 -5.09 -6.85
C SER A 94 3.30 -4.18 -7.09
N LEU A 95 2.09 -4.74 -7.19
CA LEU A 95 0.86 -3.95 -7.26
C LEU A 95 0.66 -3.08 -6.03
N LEU A 96 0.84 -3.64 -4.82
CA LEU A 96 0.74 -2.90 -3.56
C LEU A 96 1.73 -1.73 -3.50
N ILE A 97 3.00 -1.96 -3.90
CA ILE A 97 4.03 -0.93 -3.89
C ILE A 97 3.74 0.16 -4.95
N ALA A 98 3.34 -0.23 -6.16
CA ALA A 98 3.01 0.72 -7.22
C ALA A 98 1.82 1.61 -6.84
N SER A 99 0.75 1.03 -6.27
CA SER A 99 -0.38 1.78 -5.73
C SER A 99 0.05 2.75 -4.63
N TYR A 100 0.90 2.31 -3.70
CA TYR A 100 1.38 3.18 -2.62
C TYR A 100 2.28 4.31 -3.14
N LEU A 101 3.13 4.06 -4.14
CA LEU A 101 3.97 5.08 -4.76
C LEU A 101 3.12 6.17 -5.43
N TYR A 102 2.05 5.77 -6.14
CA TYR A 102 1.10 6.72 -6.73
C TYR A 102 0.46 7.63 -5.67
N VAL A 103 0.00 7.04 -4.55
CA VAL A 103 -0.57 7.79 -3.42
C VAL A 103 0.44 8.78 -2.84
N LEU A 104 1.72 8.39 -2.72
CA LEU A 104 2.78 9.28 -2.24
C LEU A 104 3.04 10.46 -3.17
N CYS A 105 3.08 10.23 -4.49
CA CYS A 105 3.24 11.31 -5.47
C CYS A 105 2.07 12.30 -5.39
N GLN A 106 0.83 11.80 -5.34
CA GLN A 106 -0.35 12.64 -5.19
C GLN A 106 -0.28 13.49 -3.91
N ALA A 107 0.11 12.89 -2.78
CA ALA A 107 0.26 13.62 -1.53
C ALA A 107 1.35 14.70 -1.61
N LEU A 108 2.46 14.43 -2.30
CA LEU A 108 3.54 15.39 -2.52
C LEU A 108 3.05 16.58 -3.35
N ASP A 109 2.34 16.34 -4.45
CA ASP A 109 1.80 17.39 -5.31
C ASP A 109 0.81 18.27 -4.56
N LEU A 110 -0.04 17.67 -3.73
CA LEU A 110 -0.96 18.43 -2.86
C LEU A 110 -0.23 19.28 -1.82
N ARG A 111 0.92 18.81 -1.29
CA ARG A 111 1.74 19.63 -0.39
C ARG A 111 2.36 20.81 -1.13
N ALA A 112 2.86 20.61 -2.34
CA ALA A 112 3.38 21.70 -3.16
C ALA A 112 2.28 22.76 -3.43
N LEU A 113 1.09 22.30 -3.83
CA LEU A 113 -0.06 23.18 -4.06
C LEU A 113 -0.46 23.98 -2.81
N GLN A 114 -0.45 23.35 -1.63
CA GLN A 114 -0.74 24.03 -0.37
C GLN A 114 0.28 25.13 -0.06
N VAL A 115 1.57 24.90 -0.32
CA VAL A 115 2.63 25.89 -0.09
C VAL A 115 2.44 27.09 -1.01
N GLU A 116 2.18 26.86 -2.30
CA GLU A 116 1.94 27.93 -3.27
C GLU A 116 0.68 28.74 -2.94
N LEU A 117 -0.40 28.06 -2.55
CA LEU A 117 -1.64 28.71 -2.16
C LEU A 117 -1.45 29.63 -0.95
N VAL A 118 -0.76 29.16 0.09
CA VAL A 118 -0.52 29.97 1.30
C VAL A 118 0.38 31.15 0.99
N ALA A 119 1.43 30.97 0.18
CA ALA A 119 2.30 32.06 -0.22
C ALA A 119 1.55 33.16 -0.99
N GLY A 120 0.74 32.79 -1.98
CA GLY A 120 -0.08 33.74 -2.74
C GLY A 120 -1.16 34.41 -1.88
N LEU A 121 -1.76 33.67 -0.93
CA LEU A 121 -2.72 34.24 0.01
C LEU A 121 -2.08 35.28 0.92
N ASP A 122 -0.87 35.01 1.43
CA ASP A 122 -0.13 35.94 2.28
C ASP A 122 0.26 37.22 1.54
N GLU A 123 0.60 37.13 0.25
CA GLU A 123 0.86 38.31 -0.61
C GLU A 123 -0.40 39.16 -0.75
N ILE A 124 -1.52 38.57 -1.18
CA ILE A 124 -2.79 39.27 -1.36
C ILE A 124 -3.26 39.89 -0.04
N ALA A 125 -3.16 39.16 1.07
CA ALA A 125 -3.59 39.64 2.38
C ALA A 125 -2.75 40.84 2.85
N ARG A 126 -1.47 40.94 2.50
CA ARG A 126 -0.63 42.09 2.82
C ARG A 126 -0.90 43.30 1.93
N ASP A 127 -1.31 43.07 0.69
CA ASP A 127 -1.61 44.14 -0.26
C ASP A 127 -2.99 44.78 0.02
N GLU A 128 -3.95 44.01 0.52
CA GLU A 128 -5.36 44.43 0.70
C GLU A 128 -5.77 44.76 2.15
N LEU A 129 -4.99 44.39 3.18
CA LEU A 129 -5.26 44.67 4.60
C LEU A 129 -4.19 45.57 5.24
#